data_AF-A0A959MAI9-F1
#
_entry.id   AF-A0A959MAI9-F1
#
_cell.length_a   1.000
_cell.length_b   1.000
_cell.length_c   1.000
_cell.angle_alpha   90.00
_cell.angle_beta   90.00
_cell.angle_gamma   90.00
#
_symmetry.space_group_name_H-M   'P 1'
#
loop_
_entity.id
_entity.type
_entity.pdbx_description
1 polymer ?
#
loop_
_entity_poly.entity_id
_entity_poly.type
_entity_poly.pdbx_seq_one_letter_code
_entity_poly.pdbx_strand_id
1 'polypeptide(L)'
;MNKITFSPRWREELVAVSEEGTLIFELTMGTYHVYFPAEQRWQNAVPDWAKDKWKVFYDECSKWCAINKIPISIVNDAIVYEEK
;
A
#
# COMPACT_ATOMS: atom_id res chain seq x y z
N MET A 1 9.78 -3.38 -16.05
CA MET A 1 9.85 -2.47 -14.88
C MET A 1 8.48 -2.52 -14.26
N ASN A 2 8.31 -3.18 -13.11
CA ASN A 2 7.01 -3.28 -12.46
C ASN A 2 6.68 -1.91 -11.87
N LYS A 3 5.99 -1.07 -12.64
CA LYS A 3 5.71 0.31 -12.27
C LYS A 3 4.47 0.31 -11.39
N ILE A 4 4.68 0.32 -10.07
CA ILE A 4 3.59 0.49 -9.11
C ILE A 4 3.41 1.99 -8.86
N THR A 5 2.21 2.52 -9.07
CA THR A 5 1.91 3.93 -8.80
C THR A 5 1.01 4.07 -7.61
N PHE A 6 1.37 4.95 -6.68
CA PHE A 6 0.61 5.27 -5.48
C PHE A 6 -0.08 6.62 -5.61
N SER A 7 -1.36 6.69 -5.25
CA SER A 7 -2.14 7.92 -5.26
C SER A 7 -3.20 7.92 -4.16
N PRO A 8 -3.33 8.98 -3.36
CA PRO A 8 -4.37 9.08 -2.35
C PRO A 8 -5.73 9.28 -3.03
N ARG A 9 -6.79 8.76 -2.42
CA ARG A 9 -8.17 8.86 -2.87
C ARG A 9 -9.07 9.34 -1.72
N TRP A 10 -10.27 9.85 -2.06
CA TRP A 10 -11.31 10.20 -1.09
C TRP A 10 -11.58 9.03 -0.13
N ARG A 11 -11.84 9.32 1.15
CA ARG A 11 -12.03 8.36 2.27
C ARG A 11 -10.78 7.66 2.81
N GLU A 12 -9.66 8.36 2.98
CA GLU A 12 -8.53 7.78 3.72
C GLU A 12 -7.93 6.54 3.04
N GLU A 13 -7.98 6.51 1.71
CA GLU A 13 -7.49 5.39 0.91
C GLU A 13 -6.24 5.79 0.15
N LEU A 14 -5.23 4.90 0.13
CA LEU A 14 -4.08 4.98 -0.75
C LEU A 14 -4.19 3.88 -1.80
N VAL A 15 -4.38 4.29 -3.05
CA VAL A 15 -4.52 3.39 -4.20
C VAL A 15 -3.13 3.07 -4.74
N ALA A 16 -2.83 1.78 -4.88
CA ALA A 16 -1.62 1.26 -5.51
C ALA A 16 -1.99 0.50 -6.77
N VAL A 17 -1.66 1.06 -7.93
CA VAL A 17 -1.95 0.47 -9.24
C VAL A 17 -0.70 -0.25 -9.76
N SER A 18 -0.86 -1.52 -10.12
CA SER A 18 0.17 -2.35 -10.76
C SER A 18 -0.34 -2.94 -12.07
N GLU A 19 0.53 -3.60 -12.84
CA GLU A 19 0.12 -4.26 -14.10
C GLU A 19 -0.85 -5.44 -13.88
N GLU A 20 -0.85 -6.05 -12.70
CA GLU A 20 -1.70 -7.21 -12.38
C GLU A 20 -3.03 -6.83 -11.71
N GLY A 21 -3.10 -5.64 -11.13
CA GLY A 21 -4.27 -5.19 -10.39
C GLY A 21 -3.99 -4.01 -9.48
N THR A 22 -5.03 -3.62 -8.75
CA THR A 22 -5.03 -2.47 -7.85
C THR A 22 -5.24 -2.93 -6.42
N LEU A 23 -4.40 -2.43 -5.51
CA LEU A 23 -4.56 -2.62 -4.06
C LEU A 23 -4.91 -1.30 -3.39
N ILE A 24 -5.79 -1.35 -2.41
CA ILE A 24 -6.16 -0.23 -1.56
C ILE A 24 -5.55 -0.42 -0.18
N PHE A 25 -4.87 0.61 0.30
CA PHE A 25 -4.28 0.70 1.63
C PHE A 25 -4.99 1.76 2.45
N GLU A 26 -4.99 1.61 3.77
CA GLU A 26 -5.48 2.63 4.70
C GLU A 26 -4.48 3.80 4.85
N LEU A 27 -5.00 5.03 4.87
CA LEU A 27 -4.25 6.29 4.95
C LEU A 27 -4.99 7.29 5.85
N THR A 28 -4.47 7.63 7.02
CA THR A 28 -5.20 8.53 7.95
C THR A 28 -5.35 9.98 7.45
N MET A 29 -6.51 10.59 7.72
CA MET A 29 -6.77 12.02 7.52
C MET A 29 -6.01 12.91 8.51
N GLY A 30 -5.74 14.15 8.07
CA GLY A 30 -5.14 15.21 8.88
C GLY A 30 -3.67 15.39 8.55
N THR A 31 -2.81 14.54 9.11
CA THR A 31 -1.45 14.34 8.61
C THR A 31 -1.42 12.99 7.92
N TYR A 32 -1.24 12.99 6.60
CA TYR A 32 -1.13 11.75 5.85
C TYR A 32 -0.07 10.86 6.50
N HIS A 33 -0.46 9.64 6.85
CA HIS A 33 0.42 8.61 7.39
C HIS A 33 -0.01 7.28 6.79
N VAL A 34 0.90 6.62 6.10
CA VAL A 34 0.67 5.30 5.53
C VAL A 34 0.94 4.23 6.58
N TYR A 35 -0.09 3.46 6.91
CA TYR A 35 0.05 2.24 7.71
C TYR A 35 0.21 1.07 6.75
N PHE A 36 1.45 0.61 6.59
CA PHE A 36 1.75 -0.49 5.70
C PHE A 36 1.56 -1.83 6.43
N PRO A 37 0.87 -2.82 5.85
CA PRO A 37 0.68 -4.11 6.49
C PRO A 37 1.99 -4.87 6.64
N ALA A 38 2.19 -5.49 7.80
CA ALA A 38 3.26 -6.46 8.01
C ALA A 38 3.13 -7.63 7.02
N GLU A 39 4.25 -8.27 6.70
CA GLU A 39 4.33 -9.35 5.70
C GLU A 39 3.36 -10.52 5.99
N GLN A 40 3.19 -10.87 7.26
CA GLN A 40 2.22 -11.92 7.67
C GLN A 40 0.77 -11.52 7.36
N ARG A 41 0.41 -10.25 7.57
CA ARG A 41 -0.93 -9.74 7.26
C ARG A 41 -1.14 -9.67 5.75
N TRP A 42 -0.12 -9.21 5.03
CA TRP A 42 -0.12 -9.15 3.57
C TRP A 42 -0.46 -10.49 2.94
N GLN A 43 0.26 -11.55 3.29
CA GLN A 43 0.04 -12.89 2.72
C GLN A 43 -1.40 -13.41 2.87
N ASN A 44 -2.12 -12.95 3.89
CA ASN A 44 -3.49 -13.34 4.18
C ASN A 44 -4.56 -12.38 3.61
N ALA A 45 -4.19 -11.13 3.29
CA ALA A 45 -5.12 -10.08 2.91
C ALA A 45 -5.12 -9.79 1.41
N VAL A 46 -3.99 -9.98 0.74
CA VAL A 46 -3.84 -9.65 -0.69
C VAL A 46 -4.18 -10.84 -1.60
N PRO A 47 -4.60 -10.57 -2.86
CA PRO A 47 -4.79 -11.59 -3.88
C PRO A 47 -3.49 -12.34 -4.22
N ASP A 48 -3.63 -13.54 -4.80
CA ASP A 48 -2.49 -14.44 -5.07
C ASP A 48 -1.37 -13.80 -5.89
N TRP A 49 -1.70 -12.93 -6.84
CA TRP A 49 -0.73 -12.23 -7.69
C TRP A 49 0.18 -11.26 -6.89
N ALA A 50 -0.28 -10.77 -5.74
CA ALA A 50 0.44 -9.81 -4.91
C ALA A 50 1.19 -10.46 -3.73
N LYS A 51 0.90 -11.71 -3.37
CA LYS A 51 1.42 -12.35 -2.13
C LYS A 51 2.94 -12.31 -2.03
N ASP A 52 3.64 -12.63 -3.10
CA ASP A 52 5.12 -12.65 -3.15
C ASP A 52 5.75 -11.27 -3.40
N LYS A 53 4.93 -10.20 -3.46
CA LYS A 53 5.36 -8.86 -3.87
C LYS A 53 5.39 -7.85 -2.71
N TRP A 54 5.30 -8.32 -1.47
CA TRP A 54 5.31 -7.46 -0.28
C TRP A 54 6.44 -6.43 -0.32
N LYS A 55 7.67 -6.90 -0.55
CA LYS A 55 8.86 -6.04 -0.61
C LYS A 55 8.80 -5.03 -1.76
N VAL A 56 8.29 -5.43 -2.93
CA VAL A 56 8.18 -4.55 -4.10
C VAL A 56 7.18 -3.43 -3.83
N PHE A 57 6.01 -3.75 -3.27
CA PHE A 57 5.02 -2.75 -2.87
C PHE A 57 5.53 -1.84 -1.76
N TYR A 58 6.22 -2.40 -0.76
CA TYR A 58 6.80 -1.62 0.32
C TYR A 58 7.86 -0.63 -0.18
N ASP A 59 8.78 -1.08 -1.04
CA ASP A 59 9.85 -0.23 -1.57
C ASP A 59 9.28 0.93 -2.42
N GLU A 60 8.31 0.65 -3.28
CA GLU A 60 7.66 1.68 -4.11
C GLU A 60 6.78 2.63 -3.27
N CYS A 61 6.06 2.10 -2.27
CA CYS A 61 5.28 2.91 -1.34
C CYS A 61 6.19 3.82 -0.52
N SER A 62 7.31 3.30 -0.02
CA SER A 62 8.29 4.07 0.74
C SER A 62 8.92 5.19 -0.09
N LYS A 63 9.19 4.95 -1.38
CA LYS A 63 9.66 6.01 -2.31
C LYS A 63 8.61 7.09 -2.50
N TRP A 64 7.35 6.69 -2.72
CA TRP A 64 6.25 7.64 -2.87
C TRP A 64 6.06 8.47 -1.59
N CYS A 65 6.10 7.83 -0.43
CA CYS A 65 6.02 8.47 0.88
C CYS A 65 7.16 9.49 1.08
N ALA A 66 8.40 9.12 0.73
CA ALA A 66 9.55 10.02 0.82
C ALA A 66 9.40 11.27 -0.08
N ILE A 67 8.90 11.11 -1.30
CA ILE A 67 8.65 12.23 -2.23
C ILE A 67 7.58 13.17 -1.69
N ASN A 68 6.50 12.62 -1.13
CA ASN A 68 5.36 13.38 -0.62
C ASN A 68 5.54 13.85 0.84
N LYS A 69 6.68 13.54 1.48
CA LYS A 69 6.97 13.81 2.90
C LYS A 69 5.90 13.20 3.83
N ILE A 70 5.43 12.02 3.49
CA ILE A 70 4.44 11.26 4.24
C ILE A 70 5.17 10.21 5.09
N PRO A 71 4.97 10.16 6.41
CA PRO A 71 5.47 9.07 7.23
C PRO A 71 4.83 7.72 6.82
N ILE A 72 5.63 6.66 6.87
CA ILE A 72 5.21 5.28 6.68
C ILE A 72 5.56 4.47 7.92
N SER A 73 4.65 3.60 8.37
CA SER A 73 4.91 2.69 9.49
C SER A 73 4.35 1.32 9.19
N ILE A 74 5.13 0.27 9.47
CA ILE A 74 4.68 -1.10 9.33
C ILE A 74 3.88 -1.47 10.58
N VAL A 75 2.65 -1.92 10.40
CA VAL A 75 1.77 -2.36 11.48
C VAL A 75 1.10 -3.68 11.14
N ASN A 76 0.81 -4.48 12.16
CA ASN A 76 0.22 -5.82 11.98
C ASN A 76 -1.26 -5.77 11.57
N ASP A 77 -1.95 -4.70 11.95
CA ASP A 77 -3.40 -4.54 11.79
C ASP A 77 -3.80 -3.64 10.62
N ALA A 78 -2.84 -3.18 9.80
CA ALA A 78 -3.18 -2.36 8.64
C ALA A 78 -4.04 -3.14 7.66
N ILE A 79 -5.01 -2.42 7.11
CA ILE A 79 -5.95 -2.94 6.13
C ILE A 79 -5.36 -2.77 4.73
N VAL A 80 -5.40 -3.87 3.97
CA VAL A 80 -5.11 -3.89 2.54
C VAL A 80 -6.10 -4.82 1.86
N TYR A 81 -6.62 -4.44 0.69
CA TYR A 81 -7.51 -5.27 -0.12
C TYR A 81 -7.39 -4.94 -1.61
N GLU A 82 -7.88 -5.83 -2.46
CA GLU A 82 -7.97 -5.62 -3.91
C GLU A 82 -9.17 -4.73 -4.28
N GLU A 83 -8.95 -3.74 -5.14
CA GLU A 83 -10.05 -2.99 -5.77
C GLU A 83 -10.70 -3.89 -6.84
N LYS A 84 -11.96 -4.27 -6.63
CA LYS A 84 -12.76 -5.09 -7.55
C LYS A 84 -13.57 -4.25 -8.53
#